data_AF-A0A4P2VLP3-F1
#
_entry.id   AF-A0A4P2VLP3-F1
#
_cell.length_a   1.000
_cell.length_b   1.000
_cell.length_c   1.000
_cell.angle_alpha   90.00
_cell.angle_beta   90.00
_cell.angle_gamma   90.00
#
_symmetry.space_group_name_H-M   'P 1'
#
loop_
_entity.id
_entity.type
_entity.pdbx_description
1 polymer ?
#
loop_
_entity_poly.entity_id
_entity_poly.type
_entity_poly.pdbx_seq_one_letter_code
_entity_poly.pdbx_strand_id
1 'polypeptide(L)'
;MKNSTTSIKVDVSYELYRELAGEICAPIDDSDLTYDLRYELYTSKLTYLYNIQEQCFRCINSDITTDTYTKEDLSIIQDAIEITKEFLRQTIREALISSLNSAEKKALHGSRNSQHS
;
A
#
# COMPACT_ATOMS: atom_id res chain seq x y z
N MET A 1 -35.48 6.01 -16.30
CA MET A 1 -34.95 5.65 -14.97
C MET A 1 -33.43 5.65 -15.09
N LYS A 2 -32.73 6.52 -14.36
CA LYS A 2 -31.26 6.60 -14.40
C LYS A 2 -30.71 5.51 -13.48
N ASN A 3 -29.96 4.56 -14.03
CA ASN A 3 -29.21 3.59 -13.25
C ASN A 3 -28.05 4.33 -12.58
N SER A 4 -28.24 4.67 -11.30
CA SER A 4 -27.18 5.13 -10.43
C SER A 4 -26.32 3.92 -10.08
N THR A 5 -25.18 3.77 -10.74
CA THR A 5 -24.14 2.82 -10.32
C THR A 5 -23.66 3.28 -8.95
N THR A 6 -24.19 2.67 -7.89
CA THR A 6 -23.71 2.86 -6.52
C THR A 6 -22.29 2.30 -6.47
N SER A 7 -21.31 3.17 -6.66
CA SER A 7 -19.94 2.96 -6.19
C SER A 7 -20.05 2.50 -4.74
N ILE A 8 -19.65 1.27 -4.46
CA ILE A 8 -19.58 0.73 -3.10
C ILE A 8 -18.49 1.52 -2.40
N LYS A 9 -18.83 2.71 -1.91
CA LYS A 9 -18.00 3.47 -0.99
C LYS A 9 -18.00 2.67 0.30
N VAL A 10 -16.88 2.02 0.58
CA VAL A 10 -16.62 1.40 1.87
C VAL A 10 -16.60 2.53 2.89
N ASP A 11 -17.69 2.68 3.63
CA ASP A 11 -17.82 3.66 4.70
C ASP A 11 -17.14 3.07 5.94
N VAL A 12 -15.94 3.56 6.26
CA VAL A 12 -15.18 3.08 7.42
C VAL A 12 -15.60 3.94 8.59
N SER A 13 -16.42 3.38 9.48
CA SER A 13 -16.82 4.08 10.70
C SER A 13 -15.58 4.55 11.46
N TYR A 14 -15.61 5.76 12.01
CA TYR A 14 -14.48 6.31 12.76
C TYR A 14 -14.10 5.43 13.97
N GLU A 15 -15.06 4.73 14.58
CA GLU A 15 -14.82 3.74 15.64
C GLU A 15 -13.94 2.58 15.16
N LEU A 16 -14.24 2.01 14.00
CA LEU A 16 -13.42 0.97 13.37
C LEU A 16 -12.01 1.48 13.02
N TYR A 17 -11.90 2.71 12.51
CA TYR A 17 -10.58 3.33 12.33
C TYR A 17 -9.83 3.45 13.65
N ARG A 18 -10.47 3.98 14.70
CA ARG A 18 -9.84 4.20 16.01
C ARG A 18 -9.32 2.89 16.62
N GLU A 19 -10.06 1.80 16.49
CA GLU A 19 -9.65 0.48 16.97
C GLU A 19 -8.45 -0.09 16.20
N LEU A 20 -8.42 0.12 14.89
CA LEU A 20 -7.43 -0.52 14.00
C LEU A 20 -6.31 0.43 13.54
N ALA A 21 -6.33 1.71 13.92
CA ALA A 21 -5.45 2.74 13.37
C ALA A 21 -3.97 2.38 13.53
N GLY A 22 -3.60 1.80 14.68
CA GLY A 22 -2.25 1.33 14.95
C GLY A 22 -1.78 0.27 13.96
N GLU A 23 -2.63 -0.72 13.65
CA GLU A 23 -2.32 -1.79 12.71
C GLU A 23 -2.37 -1.32 11.25
N ILE A 24 -3.37 -0.50 10.91
CA ILE A 24 -3.56 0.03 9.56
C ILE A 24 -2.41 0.96 9.18
N CYS A 25 -1.91 1.78 10.12
CA CYS A 25 -0.85 2.75 9.83
C CYS A 25 0.56 2.15 9.98
N ALA A 26 0.72 1.06 10.73
CA ALA A 26 2.01 0.38 10.86
C ALA A 26 2.46 -0.28 9.53
N PRO A 27 3.77 -0.36 9.25
CA PRO A 27 4.27 -1.19 8.14
C PRO A 27 3.82 -2.64 8.24
N ILE A 28 3.74 -3.32 7.10
CA ILE A 28 3.44 -4.77 7.06
C ILE A 28 4.72 -5.50 7.49
N ASP A 29 4.59 -6.53 8.35
CA ASP A 29 5.68 -7.48 8.55
C ASP A 29 5.84 -8.30 7.27
N ASP A 30 6.85 -7.97 6.49
CA ASP A 30 7.07 -8.48 5.14
C ASP A 30 8.31 -9.36 5.00
N SER A 31 8.90 -9.76 6.12
CA SER A 31 10.14 -10.53 6.22
C SER A 31 10.14 -11.82 5.40
N ASP A 32 9.00 -12.52 5.36
CA ASP A 32 8.83 -13.79 4.66
C ASP A 32 8.00 -13.69 3.37
N LEU A 33 7.70 -12.48 2.89
CA LEU A 33 6.83 -12.28 1.74
C LEU A 33 7.61 -12.30 0.41
N THR A 34 7.02 -12.96 -0.59
CA THR A 34 7.48 -12.81 -1.98
C THR A 34 7.28 -11.37 -2.47
N TYR A 35 8.07 -10.93 -3.45
CA TYR A 35 7.93 -9.59 -4.02
C TYR A 35 6.56 -9.29 -4.59
N ASP A 36 5.94 -10.27 -5.26
CA ASP A 36 4.61 -10.12 -5.85
C ASP A 36 3.55 -9.90 -4.75
N LEU A 37 3.55 -10.76 -3.72
CA LEU A 37 2.61 -10.65 -2.61
C LEU A 37 2.84 -9.35 -1.80
N ARG A 38 4.09 -8.98 -1.55
CA ARG A 38 4.44 -7.73 -0.87
C ARG A 38 3.92 -6.51 -1.66
N TYR A 39 4.07 -6.53 -2.99
CA TYR A 39 3.56 -5.48 -3.87
C TYR A 39 2.03 -5.38 -3.83
N GLU A 40 1.33 -6.51 -3.92
CA GLU A 40 -0.14 -6.56 -3.83
C GLU A 40 -0.65 -6.01 -2.51
N LEU A 41 -0.05 -6.44 -1.39
CA LEU A 41 -0.47 -6.02 -0.05
C LEU A 41 -0.23 -4.53 0.19
N TYR A 42 0.94 -4.00 -0.14
CA TYR A 42 1.18 -2.56 0.02
C TYR A 42 0.34 -1.71 -0.94
N THR A 43 0.03 -2.20 -2.14
CA THR A 43 -0.86 -1.50 -3.08
C THR A 43 -2.28 -1.45 -2.54
N SER A 44 -2.79 -2.58 -2.04
CA SER A 44 -4.10 -2.67 -1.39
C SER A 44 -4.20 -1.77 -0.16
N LYS A 45 -3.18 -1.81 0.71
CA LYS A 45 -3.05 -0.94 1.88
C LYS A 45 -3.08 0.54 1.48
N LEU A 46 -2.35 0.91 0.43
CA LEU A 46 -2.30 2.29 -0.05
C LEU A 46 -3.67 2.79 -0.52
N THR A 47 -4.43 1.96 -1.26
CA THR A 47 -5.81 2.28 -1.63
C THR A 47 -6.70 2.49 -0.41
N TYR A 48 -6.57 1.63 0.59
CA TYR A 48 -7.34 1.75 1.83
C TYR A 48 -6.99 3.03 2.61
N LEU A 49 -5.71 3.35 2.75
CA LEU A 49 -5.24 4.58 3.39
C LEU A 49 -5.76 5.84 2.68
N TYR A 50 -5.81 5.87 1.34
CA TYR A 50 -6.41 6.99 0.61
C TYR A 50 -7.91 7.14 0.89
N ASN A 51 -8.65 6.03 1.02
CA ASN A 51 -10.06 6.08 1.36
C ASN A 51 -10.27 6.67 2.77
N ILE A 52 -9.47 6.24 3.76
CA ILE A 52 -9.52 6.80 5.12
C ILE A 52 -9.11 8.27 5.10
N GLN A 53 -8.08 8.65 4.35
CA GLN A 53 -7.68 10.05 4.20
C GLN A 53 -8.82 10.92 3.67
N GLU A 54 -9.54 10.45 2.64
CA GLU A 54 -10.70 11.19 2.09
C GLU A 54 -11.80 11.35 3.13
N GLN A 55 -12.13 10.29 3.88
CA GLN A 55 -13.15 10.32 4.94
C GLN A 55 -12.73 11.26 6.08
N CYS A 56 -11.49 11.14 6.53
CA CYS A 56 -10.89 11.99 7.55
C CYS A 56 -10.92 13.47 7.13
N PHE A 57 -10.50 13.78 5.91
CA PHE A 57 -10.56 15.14 5.37
C PHE A 57 -11.99 15.68 5.30
N ARG A 58 -12.96 14.88 4.84
CA ARG A 58 -14.38 15.28 4.80
C ARG A 58 -14.92 15.56 6.21
N CYS A 59 -14.62 14.72 7.18
CA CYS A 59 -15.07 14.87 8.57
C CYS A 59 -14.53 16.14 9.22
N ILE A 60 -13.21 16.38 9.14
CA ILE A 60 -12.55 17.54 9.76
C ILE A 60 -13.08 18.87 9.20
N ASN A 61 -13.53 18.87 7.94
CA ASN A 61 -14.09 20.06 7.28
C ASN A 61 -15.63 20.11 7.31
N SER A 62 -16.29 19.21 8.05
CA SER A 62 -17.73 19.23 8.25
C SER A 62 -18.09 20.00 9.53
N ASP A 63 -19.25 20.67 9.55
CA ASP A 63 -19.73 21.43 10.73
C ASP A 63 -20.25 20.52 11.87
N ILE A 64 -19.98 19.21 11.83
CA ILE A 64 -20.51 18.21 12.76
C ILE A 64 -19.49 17.95 13.87
N THR A 65 -19.87 18.21 15.12
CA THR A 65 -18.97 18.31 16.29
C THR A 65 -18.94 17.06 17.20
N THR A 66 -19.12 15.85 16.66
CA THR A 66 -19.12 14.61 17.47
C THR A 66 -17.81 13.84 17.33
N ASP A 67 -17.53 12.87 18.23
CA ASP A 67 -16.37 11.95 18.24
C ASP A 67 -15.99 11.46 16.83
N THR A 68 -15.07 12.17 16.16
CA THR A 68 -14.75 11.99 14.74
C THR A 68 -13.25 12.19 14.51
N TYR A 69 -12.82 11.95 13.27
CA TYR A 69 -11.46 12.18 12.81
C TYR A 69 -10.92 13.56 13.21
N THR A 70 -9.67 13.58 13.67
CA THR A 70 -8.95 14.77 14.09
C THR A 70 -7.89 15.17 13.06
N LYS A 71 -7.37 16.41 13.17
CA LYS A 71 -6.22 16.83 12.35
C LYS A 71 -4.97 15.99 12.60
N GLU A 72 -4.83 15.43 13.81
CA GLU A 72 -3.75 14.52 14.17
C GLU A 72 -3.91 13.19 13.41
N ASP A 73 -5.12 12.62 13.37
CA ASP A 73 -5.42 11.44 12.57
C ASP A 73 -5.05 11.65 11.10
N LEU A 74 -5.39 12.82 10.54
CA LEU A 74 -5.03 13.15 9.15
C LEU A 74 -3.51 13.13 8.92
N SER A 75 -2.74 13.67 9.87
CA SER A 75 -1.28 13.66 9.80
C SER A 75 -0.72 12.23 9.86
N ILE A 76 -1.22 11.41 10.79
CA ILE A 76 -0.81 10.01 10.94
C ILE A 76 -1.09 9.21 9.66
N ILE A 77 -2.28 9.38 9.08
CA ILE A 77 -2.66 8.72 7.82
C ILE A 77 -1.75 9.17 6.67
N GLN A 78 -1.42 10.46 6.59
CA GLN A 78 -0.51 11.01 5.59
C GLN A 78 0.89 10.40 5.71
N ASP A 79 1.43 10.30 6.92
CA ASP A 79 2.73 9.70 7.18
C ASP A 79 2.72 8.21 6.79
N ALA A 80 1.67 7.47 7.15
CA ALA A 80 1.49 6.07 6.77
C ALA A 80 1.43 5.88 5.24
N ILE A 81 0.81 6.80 4.51
CA ILE A 81 0.77 6.81 3.04
C ILE A 81 2.17 6.97 2.46
N GLU A 82 2.96 7.93 2.95
CA GLU A 82 4.31 8.16 2.43
C GLU A 82 5.25 6.99 2.75
N ILE A 83 5.17 6.42 3.95
CA ILE A 83 5.90 5.20 4.32
C ILE A 83 5.51 4.04 3.40
N THR A 84 4.21 3.82 3.18
CA THR A 84 3.70 2.76 2.29
C THR A 84 4.20 2.92 0.86
N LYS A 85 4.25 4.16 0.34
CA LYS A 85 4.83 4.43 -0.99
C LYS A 85 6.31 4.06 -1.06
N GLU A 86 7.08 4.32 -0.01
CA GLU A 86 8.49 3.96 0.00
C GLU A 86 8.69 2.45 0.01
N PHE A 87 7.92 1.69 0.79
CA PHE A 87 7.94 0.23 0.76
C PHE A 87 7.57 -0.34 -0.60
N LEU A 88 6.61 0.26 -1.31
CA LEU A 88 6.30 -0.12 -2.71
C LEU A 88 7.49 0.11 -3.64
N ARG A 89 8.14 1.28 -3.55
CA ARG A 89 9.33 1.58 -4.37
C ARG A 89 10.47 0.61 -4.07
N GLN A 90 10.73 0.34 -2.79
CA GLN A 90 11.71 -0.64 -2.36
C GLN A 90 11.37 -2.03 -2.92
N THR A 91 10.09 -2.41 -2.89
CA THR A 91 9.63 -3.69 -3.41
C THR A 91 9.95 -3.87 -4.89
N ILE A 92 9.62 -2.86 -5.69
CA ILE A 92 9.89 -2.85 -7.12
C ILE A 92 11.40 -2.89 -7.37
N ARG A 93 12.18 -2.11 -6.62
CA ARG A 93 13.64 -2.04 -6.75
C ARG A 93 14.29 -3.41 -6.50
N GLU A 94 13.91 -4.09 -5.42
CA GLU A 94 14.43 -5.40 -5.06
C GLU A 94 14.05 -6.48 -6.09
N ALA A 95 12.80 -6.46 -6.57
CA ALA A 95 12.34 -7.37 -7.62
C ALA A 95 13.11 -7.19 -8.94
N LEU A 96 13.37 -5.94 -9.34
CA LEU A 96 14.16 -5.62 -10.53
C LEU A 96 15.61 -6.11 -10.38
N ILE A 97 16.26 -5.84 -9.25
CA ILE A 97 17.63 -6.30 -8.97
C ILE A 97 17.71 -7.84 -9.04
N SER A 98 16.76 -8.53 -8.40
CA SER A 98 16.67 -10.00 -8.42
C SER A 98 16.54 -10.55 -9.85
N SER A 99 15.69 -9.91 -10.66
CA SER A 99 15.45 -10.29 -12.05
C SER A 99 16.69 -10.08 -12.93
N LEU A 100 17.37 -8.94 -12.78
CA LEU A 100 18.60 -8.62 -13.51
C LEU A 100 19.73 -9.59 -13.16
N ASN A 101 19.95 -9.85 -11.87
CA ASN A 101 20.97 -10.81 -11.41
C ASN A 101 20.70 -12.22 -11.94
N SER A 102 19.43 -12.61 -12.02
CA SER A 102 19.03 -13.92 -12.56
C SER A 102 19.28 -14.02 -14.07
N ALA A 103 19.03 -12.94 -14.82
CA ALA A 103 19.30 -12.86 -16.24
C ALA A 103 20.81 -12.94 -16.54
N GLU A 104 21.64 -12.21 -15.77
CA GLU A 104 23.09 -12.23 -15.89
C GLU A 104 23.67 -13.65 -15.67
N LYS A 105 23.23 -14.33 -14.60
CA LYS A 105 23.64 -15.71 -14.32
C LYS A 105 23.29 -16.66 -15.48
N LYS A 106 22.08 -16.53 -16.03
CA LYS A 106 21.64 -17.35 -17.19
C LYS A 106 22.49 -17.07 -18.43
N ALA A 107 22.83 -15.81 -18.70
CA ALA A 107 23.70 -15.44 -19.81
C ALA A 107 25.10 -16.05 -19.67
N LEU A 108 25.70 -15.97 -18.47
CA LEU A 108 27.02 -16.56 -18.18
C LEU A 108 27.03 -18.09 -18.36
N HIS A 109 25.99 -18.79 -17.91
CA HIS A 109 25.87 -20.25 -18.11
C HIS A 109 25.63 -20.64 -19.57
N GLY A 110 24.82 -19.86 -20.31
CA GLY A 110 24.60 -20.06 -21.75
C GLY A 110 25.89 -19.91 -22.57
N SER A 111 26.70 -18.90 -22.27
CA SER A 111 28.00 -18.70 -22.94
C SER A 111 29.03 -19.78 -22.61
N ARG A 112 28.96 -20.43 -21.45
CA ARG A 112 29.84 -21.57 -21.11
C ARG A 112 29.46 -22.84 -21.86
N ASN A 113 28.17 -23.11 -22.04
CA ASN A 113 27.72 -24.29 -22.77
C ASN A 113 27.95 -24.17 -24.29
N SER A 114 27.94 -22.96 -24.86
CA SER A 114 28.21 -22.75 -26.28
C SER A 114 29.70 -22.82 -26.66
N GLN A 115 30.62 -22.81 -25.70
CA GLN A 115 32.06 -22.98 -25.94
C GLN A 115 32.52 -24.45 -25.91
N HIS A 116 31.65 -25.39 -25.52
CA HIS A 116 31.95 -26.82 -25.45
C HIS A 116 31.20 -27.67 -26.50
N SER A 117 30.61 -27.04 -27.52
CA SER A 117 29.99 -27.72 -28.67
C SER A 117 30.85 -27.58 -29.92
#